data_AF-A0A1V9FD51-F1
#
_entry.id   AF-A0A1V9FD51-F1
#
_cell.length_a   1.000
_cell.length_b   1.000
_cell.length_c   1.000
_cell.angle_alpha   90.00
_cell.angle_beta   90.00
_cell.angle_gamma   90.00
#
_symmetry.space_group_name_H-M   'P 1'
#
loop_
_entity.id
_entity.type
_entity.pdbx_description
1 polymer ?
#
loop_
_entity_poly.entity_id
_entity_poly.type
_entity_poly.pdbx_seq_one_letter_code
_entity_poly.pdbx_strand_id
1 'polypeptide(L)'
;MGKDGLFIPWTGKTHTRFHTPGNALWLHGIWAAFLIISGSFDMLADMFTFVTWAAYLLGAVGIILLRRKMPDRQRPYKVWGYPVTPWLFIAFAAFYLVWRGEI
;
A
#
# COMPACT_ATOMS: atom_id res chain seq x y z
N MET A 1 1.85 -7.10 10.38
CA MET A 1 0.89 -8.08 9.81
C MET A 1 1.17 -9.51 10.27
N GLY A 2 2.31 -10.13 9.90
CA GLY A 2 2.61 -11.51 10.31
C GLY A 2 2.74 -11.73 11.83
N LYS A 3 3.25 -10.74 12.57
CA LYS A 3 3.29 -10.75 14.05
C LYS A 3 1.91 -10.54 14.69
N ASP A 4 1.05 -9.79 14.01
CA ASP A 4 -0.27 -9.36 14.51
C ASP A 4 -1.37 -10.38 14.18
N GLY A 5 -1.01 -11.54 13.62
CA GLY A 5 -1.97 -12.58 13.19
C GLY A 5 -2.79 -12.24 11.94
N LEU A 6 -2.57 -11.07 11.34
CA LEU A 6 -3.27 -10.59 10.15
C LEU A 6 -2.77 -11.24 8.84
N PHE A 7 -1.66 -11.97 8.91
CA PHE A 7 -1.06 -12.69 7.79
C PHE A 7 -0.44 -14.00 8.29
N ILE A 8 0.04 -14.84 7.36
CA ILE A 8 0.62 -16.15 7.66
C ILE A 8 1.65 -16.04 8.81
N PRO A 9 1.43 -16.70 9.97
CA PRO A 9 2.26 -16.52 11.17
C PRO A 9 3.74 -16.81 10.97
N TRP A 10 4.08 -17.65 9.99
CA TRP A 10 5.45 -17.99 9.62
C TRP A 10 6.28 -16.77 9.18
N THR A 11 5.66 -15.79 8.52
CA THR A 11 6.32 -14.54 8.08
C THR A 11 6.63 -13.59 9.23
N GLY A 12 5.93 -13.73 10.36
CA GLY A 12 6.15 -12.96 11.58
C GLY A 12 7.29 -13.47 12.45
N LYS A 13 7.88 -14.64 12.13
CA LYS A 13 9.00 -15.20 12.88
C LYS A 13 10.27 -14.38 12.62
N THR A 14 10.76 -13.73 13.66
CA THR A 14 11.98 -12.92 13.62
C THR A 14 13.20 -13.73 14.06
N HIS A 15 14.35 -13.44 13.46
CA HIS A 15 15.63 -14.02 13.87
C HIS A 15 16.00 -13.61 15.30
N THR A 16 16.49 -14.53 16.13
CA THR A 16 16.75 -14.31 17.57
C THR A 16 17.82 -13.24 17.84
N ARG A 17 18.85 -13.17 17.00
CA ARG A 17 19.96 -12.19 17.15
C ARG A 17 19.67 -10.81 16.55
N PHE A 18 19.11 -10.75 15.34
CA PHE A 18 18.96 -9.51 14.57
C PHE A 18 17.53 -8.97 14.56
N HIS A 19 16.57 -9.71 15.13
CA HIS A 19 15.15 -9.35 15.17
C HIS A 19 14.53 -9.04 13.80
N THR A 20 15.16 -9.54 12.72
CA THR A 20 14.70 -9.37 11.34
C THR A 20 13.79 -10.52 10.91
N PRO A 21 12.69 -10.26 10.18
CA PRO A 21 11.79 -11.29 9.67
C PRO A 21 12.36 -11.94 8.38
N GLY A 22 13.39 -12.78 8.54
CA GLY A 22 14.08 -13.42 7.40
C GLY A 22 13.15 -14.24 6.50
N ASN A 23 12.13 -14.89 7.07
CA ASN A 23 11.13 -15.65 6.33
C ASN A 23 10.31 -14.78 5.37
N ALA A 24 9.92 -13.58 5.81
CA ALA A 24 9.19 -12.63 4.96
C ALA A 24 10.07 -12.10 3.81
N LEU A 25 11.37 -11.94 4.07
CA LEU A 25 12.34 -11.51 3.06
C LEU A 25 12.52 -12.58 1.98
N TRP A 26 12.68 -13.84 2.36
CA TRP A 26 12.74 -14.95 1.40
C TRP A 26 11.47 -15.06 0.56
N LEU A 27 10.30 -14.94 1.19
CA LEU A 27 9.03 -14.95 0.47
C LEU A 27 8.96 -13.83 -0.58
N HIS A 28 9.30 -12.60 -0.22
CA HIS A 28 9.34 -11.47 -1.16
C HIS A 28 10.40 -11.66 -2.24
N GLY A 29 11.59 -12.14 -1.88
CA GLY A 29 12.69 -12.34 -2.81
C GLY A 29 12.36 -13.39 -3.87
N ILE A 30 11.78 -14.52 -3.47
CA ILE A 30 11.34 -15.58 -4.39
C ILE A 30 10.23 -15.04 -5.30
N TRP A 31 9.25 -14.32 -4.74
CA TRP A 31 8.17 -13.75 -5.52
C TRP A 31 8.66 -12.70 -6.53
N ALA A 32 9.57 -11.81 -6.13
CA ALA A 32 10.17 -10.84 -7.01
C ALA A 32 10.98 -11.50 -8.14
N ALA A 33 11.80 -12.51 -7.81
CA ALA A 33 12.55 -13.26 -8.82
C ALA A 33 11.62 -13.94 -9.84
N PHE A 34 10.52 -14.54 -9.36
CA PHE A 34 9.51 -15.13 -10.24
C PHE A 34 8.90 -14.09 -11.19
N LEU A 35 8.49 -12.93 -10.68
CA LEU A 35 7.90 -11.87 -11.50
C LEU A 35 8.86 -11.32 -12.56
N ILE A 36 10.13 -11.13 -12.19
CA ILE A 36 11.18 -10.66 -13.10
C ILE A 36 11.39 -11.64 -14.26
N ILE A 37 11.31 -12.95 -14.00
CA ILE A 37 11.46 -13.97 -15.03
C ILE A 37 10.18 -14.09 -15.89
N SER A 38 9.00 -13.88 -15.30
CA SER A 38 7.72 -14.14 -15.99
C SER A 38 7.24 -13.03 -16.91
N GLY A 39 7.70 -11.78 -16.73
CA GLY A 39 7.14 -10.62 -17.42
C GLY A 39 8.18 -9.72 -18.10
N SER A 40 7.73 -8.89 -19.03
CA SER A 40 8.55 -7.80 -19.57
C SER A 40 8.61 -6.64 -18.59
N PHE A 41 9.69 -5.86 -18.63
CA PHE A 41 9.86 -4.69 -17.77
C PHE A 41 8.64 -3.75 -17.83
N ASP A 42 8.12 -3.49 -19.04
CA ASP A 42 6.97 -2.62 -19.26
C ASP A 42 5.71 -3.15 -18.55
N MET A 43 5.44 -4.45 -18.66
CA MET A 43 4.30 -5.08 -17.99
C MET A 43 4.41 -5.00 -16.47
N LEU A 44 5.61 -5.23 -15.91
CA LEU A 44 5.84 -5.10 -14.47
C LEU A 44 5.66 -3.66 -13.99
N ALA A 45 6.21 -2.69 -14.72
CA ALA A 45 6.13 -1.27 -14.39
C ALA A 45 4.68 -0.77 -14.44
N ASP A 46 3.91 -1.23 -15.42
CA ASP A 46 2.49 -0.91 -15.56
C ASP A 46 1.67 -1.46 -14.40
N MET A 47 1.86 -2.75 -14.07
CA MET A 47 1.18 -3.38 -12.94
C MET A 47 1.55 -2.71 -11.61
N PHE A 48 2.83 -2.42 -11.39
CA PHE A 48 3.31 -1.73 -10.20
C PHE A 48 2.66 -0.35 -10.03
N THR A 49 2.59 0.41 -11.12
CA THR A 49 1.98 1.74 -11.13
C THR A 49 0.50 1.65 -10.75
N PHE A 50 -0.24 0.71 -11.35
CA PHE A 50 -1.65 0.50 -11.04
C PHE A 50 -1.88 0.17 -9.55
N VAL A 51 -1.15 -0.83 -9.03
CA VAL A 51 -1.28 -1.25 -7.63
C VAL A 51 -0.92 -0.12 -6.66
N THR A 52 0.08 0.67 -6.99
CA THR A 52 0.53 1.81 -6.17
C THR A 52 -0.54 2.91 -6.11
N TRP A 53 -1.14 3.27 -7.24
CA TRP A 53 -2.24 4.26 -7.27
C TRP A 53 -3.49 3.75 -6.54
N ALA A 54 -3.81 2.47 -6.64
CA ALA A 54 -4.90 1.85 -5.87
C ALA A 54 -4.63 1.92 -4.36
N ALA A 55 -3.40 1.61 -3.93
CA ALA A 55 -3.01 1.72 -2.53
C ALA A 55 -3.07 3.17 -2.02
N TYR A 56 -2.65 4.15 -2.83
CA TYR A 56 -2.76 5.57 -2.49
C TYR A 56 -4.20 6.03 -2.36
N LEU A 57 -5.10 5.60 -3.25
CA LEU A 57 -6.52 5.88 -3.15
C LEU A 57 -7.09 5.34 -1.84
N LEU A 58 -6.83 4.08 -1.50
CA LEU A 58 -7.27 3.46 -0.24
C LEU A 58 -6.71 4.20 0.98
N GLY A 59 -5.43 4.62 0.93
CA GLY A 59 -4.81 5.42 1.98
C GLY A 59 -5.48 6.78 2.17
N ALA A 60 -5.74 7.50 1.08
CA ALA A 60 -6.40 8.80 1.11
C ALA A 60 -7.84 8.71 1.65
N VAL A 61 -8.60 7.70 1.21
CA VAL A 61 -9.92 7.40 1.77
C VAL A 61 -9.82 7.03 3.25
N GLY A 62 -8.82 6.23 3.62
CA GLY A 62 -8.51 5.86 5.00
C GLY A 62 -8.29 7.06 5.91
N ILE A 63 -7.62 8.11 5.44
CA ILE A 63 -7.43 9.35 6.20
C ILE A 63 -8.79 10.01 6.53
N ILE A 64 -9.71 10.08 5.57
CA ILE A 64 -11.05 10.67 5.77
C ILE A 64 -11.87 9.82 6.73
N LEU A 65 -11.87 8.49 6.53
CA LEU A 65 -12.58 7.55 7.39
C LEU A 65 -12.07 7.59 8.83
N LEU A 66 -10.74 7.57 9.02
CA LEU A 66 -10.13 7.62 10.35
C LEU A 66 -10.41 8.97 11.03
N ARG A 67 -10.54 10.05 10.25
CA ARG A 67 -10.93 11.36 10.76
C ARG A 67 -12.33 11.39 11.35
N ARG A 68 -13.26 10.62 10.77
CA ARG A 68 -14.64 10.45 11.26
C ARG A 68 -14.68 9.49 12.44
N LYS A 69 -13.92 8.40 12.41
CA LYS A 69 -13.94 7.35 13.44
C LYS A 69 -13.16 7.72 14.71
N MET A 70 -12.15 8.58 14.60
CA MET A 70 -11.29 9.01 15.71
C MET A 70 -11.14 10.54 15.71
N PRO A 71 -12.19 11.28 16.11
CA PRO A 71 -12.16 12.74 16.13
C PRO A 71 -11.17 13.30 17.16
N ASP A 72 -11.03 12.67 18.33
CA ASP A 72 -10.32 13.22 19.49
C ASP A 72 -8.81 12.92 19.54
N ARG A 73 -8.28 12.19 18.55
CA ARG A 73 -6.84 11.91 18.47
C ARG A 73 -6.07 13.20 18.15
N GLN A 74 -5.01 13.48 18.91
CA GLN A 74 -4.10 14.58 18.60
C GLN A 74 -3.47 14.38 17.20
N ARG A 75 -3.50 15.43 16.38
CA ARG A 75 -3.00 15.42 15.00
C ARG A 75 -1.84 16.42 14.88
N PRO A 76 -0.58 15.95 14.99
CA PRO A 76 0.60 16.80 14.86
C PRO A 76 0.70 17.51 13.51
N TYR A 77 0.14 16.89 12.46
CA TYR A 77 0.09 17.44 11.12
C TYR A 77 -1.33 17.40 10.55
N LYS A 78 -1.73 18.47 9.87
CA LYS A 78 -2.96 18.55 9.07
C LYS A 78 -2.58 18.94 7.64
N VAL A 79 -3.09 18.19 6.68
CA VAL A 79 -2.97 18.52 5.25
C VAL A 79 -3.49 19.93 5.01
N TRP A 80 -2.69 20.73 4.29
CA TRP A 80 -3.09 22.06 3.85
C TRP A 80 -4.29 21.96 2.89
N GLY A 81 -5.28 22.82 3.07
CA GLY A 81 -6.53 22.78 2.29
C GLY A 81 -7.47 21.61 2.63
N TYR A 82 -7.33 20.99 3.82
CA TYR A 82 -8.30 19.99 4.27
C TYR A 82 -9.71 20.59 4.43
N PRO A 83 -10.79 19.93 3.93
CA PRO A 83 -10.85 18.59 3.33
C PRO A 83 -10.72 18.55 1.79
N VAL A 84 -10.58 19.69 1.11
CA VAL A 84 -10.59 19.79 -0.36
C VAL A 84 -9.42 19.01 -0.98
N THR A 85 -8.21 19.17 -0.44
CA THR A 85 -7.01 18.54 -1.00
C THR A 85 -7.12 17.00 -1.03
N PRO A 86 -7.51 16.30 0.06
CA PRO A 86 -7.79 14.86 -0.01
C PRO A 86 -8.87 14.45 -1.01
N TRP A 87 -9.96 15.23 -1.12
CA TRP A 87 -11.05 14.91 -2.05
C TRP A 87 -10.61 15.03 -3.52
N LEU A 88 -9.85 16.09 -3.85
CA LEU A 88 -9.28 16.25 -5.19
C LEU A 88 -8.32 15.10 -5.52
N PHE A 89 -7.48 14.69 -4.57
CA PHE A 89 -6.58 13.56 -4.76
C PHE A 89 -7.34 12.25 -4.99
N ILE A 90 -8.39 11.98 -4.22
CA ILE A 90 -9.25 10.80 -4.38
C ILE A 90 -9.92 10.81 -5.76
N ALA A 91 -10.47 11.96 -6.18
CA ALA A 91 -11.10 12.09 -7.49
C ALA A 91 -10.10 11.83 -8.63
N PHE A 92 -8.90 12.41 -8.54
CA PHE A 92 -7.85 12.20 -9.53
C PHE A 92 -7.35 10.75 -9.56
N ALA A 93 -7.07 10.15 -8.40
CA ALA A 93 -6.59 8.78 -8.31
C ALA A 93 -7.65 7.79 -8.81
N ALA A 94 -8.94 8.01 -8.48
CA ALA A 94 -10.03 7.19 -8.99
C ALA A 94 -10.19 7.34 -10.52
N PHE A 95 -10.13 8.56 -11.04
CA PHE A 95 -10.16 8.81 -12.48
C PHE A 95 -9.01 8.11 -13.21
N TYR A 96 -7.77 8.25 -12.70
CA TYR A 96 -6.59 7.61 -13.27
C TYR A 96 -6.72 6.08 -13.31
N LEU A 97 -7.22 5.46 -12.23
CA LEU A 97 -7.39 4.01 -12.16
C LEU A 97 -8.48 3.50 -13.11
N VAL A 98 -9.59 4.24 -13.25
CA VAL A 98 -10.67 3.88 -14.19
C VAL A 98 -10.18 4.02 -15.63
N TRP A 99 -9.57 5.15 -15.96
CA TRP A 99 -9.05 5.40 -17.31
C TRP A 99 -7.97 4.38 -17.73
N ARG A 100 -7.10 3.98 -16.80
CA ARG A 100 -6.06 2.98 -17.07
C ARG A 100 -6.61 1.55 -17.13
N GLY A 101 -7.74 1.25 -16.50
CA GLY A 101 -8.36 -0.08 -16.53
C GLY A 101 -9.07 -0.41 -17.85
N GLU A 102 -9.28 0.60 -18.72
CA GLU A 102 -9.98 0.45 -20.01
C GLU A 102 -9.04 0.34 -21.23
N ILE A 103 -7.72 0.35 -21.03
CA ILE A 103 -6.69 0.21 -22.07
C ILE A 103 -5.81 -1.00 -21.76
#